data_AF-A0A847C940-F1
#
_entry.id   AF-A0A847C940-F1
#
_cell.length_a   1.000
_cell.length_b   1.000
_cell.length_c   1.000
_cell.angle_alpha   90.00
_cell.angle_beta   90.00
_cell.angle_gamma   90.00
#
_symmetry.space_group_name_H-M   'P 1'
#
loop_
_entity.id
_entity.type
_entity.pdbx_description
1 polymer ?
#
loop_
_entity_poly.entity_id
_entity_poly.type
_entity_poly.pdbx_seq_one_letter_code
_entity_poly.pdbx_strand_id
1 'polypeptide(L)'
;DRASDATARGLSFFFEGGAKDEKLREPLRRFGYLLGRFVYLADALDDLESDLKKKRYNPYIIKYKLTRGSTAAEIAAAREKIRAQLRLCEAEAEKSYGELPLTVYKPILDNIVYMGLLHTAEKTAKERKKETKHD
;
A
#
# COMPACT_ATOMS: atom_id res chain seq x y z
N ASP A 1 -8.27 -4.60 4.26
CA ASP A 1 -8.33 -6.07 4.25
C ASP A 1 -7.86 -6.57 5.62
N ARG A 2 -8.34 -7.70 6.15
CA ARG A 2 -7.82 -8.22 7.43
C ARG A 2 -6.41 -8.78 7.30
N ALA A 3 -6.01 -9.19 6.10
CA ALA A 3 -4.67 -9.74 5.83
C ALA A 3 -3.55 -8.73 6.14
N SER A 4 -3.82 -7.43 5.95
CA SER A 4 -2.85 -6.36 6.21
C SER A 4 -2.81 -5.91 7.68
N ASP A 5 -3.68 -6.43 8.56
CA ASP A 5 -3.86 -5.89 9.92
C ASP A 5 -2.64 -6.14 10.81
N ALA A 6 -1.92 -7.25 10.61
CA ALA A 6 -0.69 -7.54 11.35
C ALA A 6 0.40 -6.50 11.07
N THR A 7 0.71 -6.25 9.79
CA THR A 7 1.66 -5.21 9.37
C THR A 7 1.22 -3.81 9.82
N ALA A 8 -0.08 -3.53 9.70
CA ALA A 8 -0.67 -2.27 10.14
C ALA A 8 -0.47 -2.03 11.64
N ARG A 9 -0.80 -3.00 12.49
CA ARG A 9 -0.63 -2.89 13.94
C ARG A 9 0.84 -2.83 14.33
N GLY A 10 1.71 -3.56 13.64
CA GLY A 10 3.15 -3.51 13.86
C GLY A 10 3.69 -2.09 13.65
N LEU A 11 3.46 -1.50 12.47
CA LEU A 11 3.90 -0.13 12.20
C LEU A 11 3.19 0.90 13.10
N SER A 12 1.91 0.73 13.35
CA SER A 12 1.16 1.56 14.29
C SER A 12 1.83 1.61 15.67
N PHE A 13 2.23 0.45 16.21
CA PHE A 13 2.92 0.33 17.48
C PHE A 13 4.30 1.00 17.47
N PHE A 14 5.09 0.78 16.41
CA PHE A 14 6.40 1.42 16.27
C PHE A 14 6.30 2.95 16.22
N PHE A 15 5.34 3.48 15.45
CA PHE A 15 5.19 4.92 15.27
C PHE A 15 4.67 5.60 16.55
N GLU A 16 3.65 5.04 17.21
CA GLU A 16 3.15 5.61 18.46
C GLU A 16 4.20 5.55 19.58
N GLY A 17 5.05 4.51 19.60
CA GLY A 17 6.14 4.37 20.57
C GLY A 17 7.22 5.43 20.43
N GLY A 18 7.31 6.08 19.27
CA GLY A 18 8.21 7.22 19.02
C GLY A 18 7.62 8.58 19.41
N ALA A 19 6.38 8.65 19.90
CA ALA A 19 5.73 9.89 20.27
C ALA A 19 6.42 10.54 21.47
N LYS A 20 6.87 11.80 21.32
CA LYS A 20 7.47 12.60 22.39
C LYS A 20 6.44 13.33 23.27
N ASP A 21 5.21 13.42 22.78
CA ASP A 21 4.06 14.05 23.44
C ASP A 21 2.84 13.16 23.17
N GLU A 22 1.98 13.00 24.16
CA GLU A 22 0.72 12.24 24.07
C GLU A 22 -0.17 12.74 22.93
N LYS A 23 -0.16 14.04 22.65
CA LYS A 23 -0.93 14.62 21.53
C LYS A 23 -0.51 14.09 20.16
N LEU A 24 0.75 13.65 20.02
CA LEU A 24 1.27 13.09 18.77
C LEU A 24 1.01 11.60 18.66
N ARG A 25 0.62 10.93 19.76
CA ARG A 25 0.42 9.49 19.80
C ARG A 25 -0.65 9.05 18.81
N GLU A 26 -1.79 9.75 18.78
CA GLU A 26 -2.90 9.39 17.88
C GLU A 26 -2.55 9.57 16.39
N PRO A 27 -2.05 10.74 15.92
CA PRO A 27 -1.68 10.90 14.52
C PRO A 27 -0.58 9.93 14.08
N LEU A 28 0.43 9.67 14.94
CA LEU A 28 1.49 8.70 14.66
C LEU A 28 0.95 7.27 14.57
N ARG A 29 0.09 6.88 15.52
CA ARG A 29 -0.57 5.58 15.51
C ARG A 29 -1.38 5.37 14.23
N ARG A 30 -2.22 6.36 13.89
CA ARG A 30 -3.06 6.33 12.69
C ARG A 30 -2.23 6.29 11.42
N PHE A 31 -1.20 7.13 11.32
CA PHE A 31 -0.28 7.14 10.18
C PHE A 31 0.45 5.79 10.02
N GLY A 32 1.03 5.26 11.10
CA GLY A 32 1.70 3.96 11.09
C GLY A 32 0.77 2.82 10.69
N TYR A 33 -0.48 2.82 11.18
CA TYR A 33 -1.50 1.86 10.78
C TYR A 33 -1.77 1.90 9.27
N LEU A 34 -2.03 3.10 8.72
CA LEU A 34 -2.34 3.29 7.32
C LEU A 34 -1.15 2.96 6.41
N LEU A 35 0.06 3.38 6.79
CA LEU A 35 1.28 3.07 6.07
C LEU A 35 1.56 1.56 6.03
N GLY A 36 1.41 0.87 7.17
CA GLY A 36 1.57 -0.58 7.23
C GLY A 36 0.56 -1.33 6.36
N ARG A 37 -0.69 -0.85 6.30
CA ARG A 37 -1.69 -1.37 5.35
C ARG A 37 -1.29 -1.11 3.91
N PHE A 38 -0.88 0.11 3.60
CA PHE A 38 -0.49 0.51 2.26
C PHE A 38 0.65 -0.37 1.74
N VAL A 39 1.72 -0.55 2.51
CA VAL A 39 2.90 -1.36 2.11
C VAL A 39 2.49 -2.80 1.80
N TYR A 40 1.77 -3.45 2.72
CA TYR A 40 1.33 -4.85 2.52
C TYR A 40 0.42 -5.00 1.29
N LEU A 41 -0.53 -4.08 1.13
CA LEU A 41 -1.49 -4.12 0.03
C LEU A 41 -0.84 -3.78 -1.31
N ALA A 42 0.13 -2.86 -1.34
CA ALA A 42 0.89 -2.56 -2.53
C ALA A 42 1.73 -3.78 -2.97
N ASP A 43 2.43 -4.42 -2.04
CA ASP A 43 3.21 -5.65 -2.29
C ASP A 43 2.34 -6.77 -2.87
N ALA A 44 1.18 -7.02 -2.26
CA ALA A 44 0.22 -8.01 -2.77
C ALA A 44 -0.32 -7.66 -4.17
N LEU A 45 -0.38 -6.38 -4.57
CA LEU A 45 -0.76 -6.00 -5.93
C LEU A 45 0.39 -6.20 -6.91
N ASP A 46 1.63 -5.89 -6.52
CA ASP A 46 2.82 -6.08 -7.37
C ASP A 46 3.03 -7.57 -7.68
N ASP A 47 2.78 -8.42 -6.69
CA ASP A 47 2.92 -9.88 -6.83
C ASP A 47 1.68 -10.60 -7.36
N LEU A 48 0.56 -9.90 -7.62
CA LEU A 48 -0.73 -10.51 -7.95
C LEU A 48 -0.66 -11.60 -9.03
N GLU A 49 -0.02 -11.31 -10.17
CA GLU A 49 0.11 -12.28 -11.26
C GLU A 49 1.12 -13.38 -10.97
N SER A 50 2.19 -13.02 -10.27
CA SER A 50 3.28 -13.91 -9.84
C SER A 50 2.73 -14.98 -8.90
N ASP A 51 1.92 -14.57 -7.92
CA ASP A 51 1.25 -15.43 -6.97
C ASP A 51 0.15 -16.27 -7.60
N LEU A 52 -0.62 -15.69 -8.53
CA LEU A 52 -1.65 -16.42 -9.28
C LEU A 52 -1.05 -17.56 -10.12
N LYS A 53 0.09 -17.29 -10.77
CA LYS A 53 0.85 -18.30 -11.52
C LYS A 53 1.44 -19.33 -10.58
N LYS A 54 2.03 -18.94 -9.45
CA LYS A 54 2.70 -19.86 -8.51
C LYS A 54 1.78 -20.52 -7.49
N LYS A 55 0.48 -20.21 -7.48
CA LYS A 55 -0.50 -20.64 -6.47
C LYS A 55 -0.08 -20.26 -5.04
N ARG A 56 0.49 -19.08 -4.87
CA ARG A 56 0.83 -18.53 -3.56
C ARG A 56 -0.37 -17.81 -2.96
N TYR A 57 -0.37 -17.68 -1.64
CA TYR A 57 -1.38 -16.89 -0.95
C TYR A 57 -1.26 -15.42 -1.38
N ASN A 58 -2.38 -14.84 -1.78
CA ASN A 58 -2.50 -13.41 -2.05
C ASN A 58 -3.93 -12.97 -1.70
N PRO A 59 -4.10 -11.92 -0.89
CA PRO A 59 -5.42 -11.49 -0.42
C PRO A 59 -6.36 -11.09 -1.57
N TYR A 60 -5.81 -10.54 -2.66
CA TYR A 60 -6.61 -10.10 -3.80
C TYR A 60 -7.08 -11.25 -4.67
N ILE A 61 -6.27 -12.30 -4.84
CA ILE A 61 -6.69 -13.51 -5.56
C ILE A 61 -7.94 -14.09 -4.90
N ILE A 62 -7.94 -14.20 -3.57
CA ILE A 62 -9.06 -14.71 -2.79
C ILE A 62 -10.26 -13.76 -2.90
N LYS A 63 -10.04 -12.46 -2.65
CA LYS A 63 -11.11 -11.44 -2.64
C LYS A 63 -11.83 -11.32 -3.98
N TYR A 64 -11.10 -11.37 -5.09
CA TYR A 64 -11.65 -11.22 -6.43
C TYR A 64 -11.88 -12.58 -7.13
N LYS A 65 -11.67 -13.70 -6.42
CA LYS A 65 -11.85 -15.08 -6.92
C LYS A 65 -11.09 -15.32 -8.24
N LEU A 66 -9.89 -14.76 -8.36
CA LEU A 66 -9.08 -14.91 -9.55
C LEU A 66 -8.54 -16.33 -9.65
N THR A 67 -8.49 -16.85 -10.88
CA THR A 67 -7.94 -18.16 -11.19
C THR A 67 -6.94 -18.05 -12.34
N ARG A 68 -6.18 -19.12 -12.61
CA ARG A 68 -5.32 -19.15 -13.82
C ARG A 68 -6.11 -19.05 -15.13
N GLY A 69 -7.41 -19.32 -15.11
CA GLY A 69 -8.31 -19.17 -16.24
C GLY A 69 -8.97 -17.79 -16.33
N SER A 70 -8.71 -16.88 -15.37
CA SER A 70 -9.22 -15.52 -15.43
C SER A 70 -8.67 -14.79 -16.64
N THR A 71 -9.55 -14.10 -17.34
CA THR A 71 -9.23 -13.29 -18.52
C THR A 71 -8.40 -12.06 -18.13
N ALA A 72 -7.68 -11.50 -19.10
CA ALA A 72 -6.96 -10.25 -18.91
C ALA A 72 -7.89 -9.11 -18.45
N ALA A 73 -9.13 -9.08 -18.96
CA ALA A 73 -10.13 -8.08 -18.57
C ALA A 73 -10.56 -8.21 -17.09
N GLU A 74 -10.72 -9.43 -16.58
CA GLU A 74 -11.06 -9.66 -15.16
C GLU A 74 -9.91 -9.25 -14.23
N ILE A 75 -8.67 -9.55 -14.62
CA ILE A 75 -7.48 -9.16 -13.87
C ILE A 75 -7.33 -7.63 -13.88
N ALA A 76 -7.51 -6.97 -15.02
CA ALA A 76 -7.48 -5.51 -15.14
C ALA A 76 -8.59 -4.85 -14.30
N ALA A 77 -9.82 -5.38 -14.33
CA ALA A 77 -10.91 -4.88 -13.50
C ALA A 77 -10.65 -5.04 -11.99
N ALA A 78 -9.98 -6.13 -11.58
CA ALA A 78 -9.52 -6.30 -10.20
C ALA A 78 -8.43 -5.27 -9.86
N ARG A 79 -7.42 -5.10 -10.72
CA ARG A 79 -6.34 -4.12 -10.54
C ARG A 79 -6.87 -2.70 -10.34
N GLU A 80 -7.82 -2.24 -11.14
CA GLU A 80 -8.40 -0.90 -10.99
C GLU A 80 -9.14 -0.73 -9.65
N LYS A 81 -9.87 -1.75 -9.20
CA LYS A 81 -10.52 -1.72 -7.87
C LYS A 81 -9.51 -1.72 -6.73
N ILE A 82 -8.37 -2.40 -6.89
CA ILE A 82 -7.29 -2.42 -5.90
C ILE A 82 -6.56 -1.07 -5.88
N ARG A 83 -6.29 -0.50 -7.05
CA ARG A 83 -5.71 0.84 -7.21
C ARG A 83 -6.54 1.88 -6.47
N ALA A 84 -7.86 1.88 -6.67
CA ALA A 84 -8.76 2.78 -5.94
C ALA A 84 -8.67 2.59 -4.41
N GLN A 85 -8.54 1.35 -3.93
CA GLN A 85 -8.35 1.07 -2.50
C GLN A 85 -7.00 1.57 -1.98
N LEU A 86 -5.92 1.44 -2.75
CA LEU A 86 -4.60 1.97 -2.40
C LEU A 86 -4.59 3.49 -2.37
N ARG A 87 -5.21 4.16 -3.36
CA ARG A 87 -5.39 5.62 -3.38
C ARG A 87 -6.15 6.12 -2.16
N LEU A 88 -7.22 5.44 -1.76
CA LEU A 88 -7.95 5.81 -0.54
C LEU A 88 -7.08 5.63 0.72
N CYS A 89 -6.32 4.54 0.80
CA CYS A 89 -5.44 4.27 1.94
C CYS A 89 -4.30 5.29 2.03
N GLU A 90 -3.75 5.69 0.89
CA GLU A 90 -2.72 6.71 0.80
C GLU A 90 -3.26 8.09 1.16
N ALA A 91 -4.41 8.52 0.64
CA ALA A 91 -5.00 9.81 0.99
C ALA A 91 -5.31 9.94 2.49
N GLU A 92 -5.76 8.84 3.12
CA GLU A 92 -5.92 8.78 4.57
C GLU A 92 -4.58 8.89 5.30
N ALA A 93 -3.51 8.27 4.77
CA ALA A 93 -2.17 8.34 5.36
C ALA A 93 -1.61 9.75 5.26
N GLU A 94 -1.76 10.41 4.11
CA GLU A 94 -1.39 11.81 3.87
C GLU A 94 -2.08 12.75 4.84
N LYS A 95 -3.38 12.54 5.09
CA LYS A 95 -4.15 13.32 6.06
C LYS A 95 -3.56 13.21 7.46
N SER A 96 -3.33 11.98 7.95
CA SER A 96 -2.75 11.77 9.28
C SER A 96 -1.31 12.24 9.39
N TYR A 97 -0.53 12.16 8.31
CA TYR A 97 0.80 12.73 8.23
C TYR A 97 0.77 14.27 8.34
N GLY A 98 -0.19 14.92 7.69
CA GLY A 98 -0.35 16.38 7.73
C GLY A 98 -0.67 16.95 9.12
N GLU A 99 -1.16 16.12 10.04
CA GLU A 99 -1.40 16.49 11.45
C GLU A 99 -0.10 16.52 12.28
N LEU A 100 1.01 15.99 11.75
CA LEU A 100 2.29 15.94 12.46
C LEU A 100 3.05 17.28 12.31
N PRO A 101 3.50 17.91 13.41
CA PRO A 101 4.23 19.17 13.39
C PRO A 101 5.72 18.95 13.06
N LEU A 102 6.00 18.39 11.87
CA LEU A 102 7.35 18.07 11.43
C LEU A 102 8.09 19.32 10.95
N THR A 103 9.31 19.52 11.45
CA THR A 103 10.20 20.61 11.02
C THR A 103 11.50 20.08 10.42
N VAL A 104 12.05 19.00 10.99
CA VAL A 104 13.28 18.37 10.53
C VAL A 104 12.97 17.41 9.38
N TYR A 105 13.76 17.47 8.30
CA TYR A 105 13.61 16.67 7.07
C TYR A 105 12.25 16.78 6.38
N LYS A 106 11.41 17.77 6.73
CA LYS A 106 10.06 17.91 6.19
C LYS A 106 10.00 17.84 4.66
N PRO A 107 10.87 18.52 3.88
CA PRO A 107 10.81 18.41 2.41
C PRO A 107 11.02 16.98 1.88
N ILE A 108 11.88 16.19 2.54
CA ILE A 108 12.15 14.80 2.13
C ILE A 108 10.96 13.91 2.50
N LEU A 109 10.44 14.07 3.72
CA LEU A 109 9.28 13.30 4.19
C LEU A 109 8.01 13.64 3.39
N ASP A 110 7.81 14.91 3.04
CA ASP A 110 6.73 15.36 2.17
C ASP A 110 6.81 14.68 0.80
N ASN A 111 8.01 14.61 0.21
CA ASN A 111 8.21 13.90 -1.06
C ASN A 111 7.92 12.40 -0.93
N ILE A 112 8.33 11.76 0.17
CA ILE A 112 8.08 10.33 0.38
C ILE A 112 6.57 10.07 0.52
N VAL A 113 5.87 10.87 1.32
CA VAL A 113 4.46 10.65 1.64
C VAL A 113 3.57 11.07 0.47
N TYR A 114 3.66 12.32 0.01
CA TYR A 114 2.75 12.86 -1.00
C TYR A 114 3.07 12.39 -2.43
N MET A 115 4.35 12.26 -2.76
CA MET A 115 4.74 11.84 -4.12
C MET A 115 5.05 10.34 -4.18
N GLY A 116 5.76 9.81 -3.19
CA GLY A 116 6.23 8.43 -3.17
C GLY A 116 5.09 7.41 -3.03
N LEU A 117 4.13 7.64 -2.13
CA LEU A 117 3.00 6.72 -1.95
C LEU A 117 2.08 6.73 -3.16
N LEU A 118 1.69 7.91 -3.66
CA LEU A 118 0.94 8.06 -4.91
C LEU A 118 1.65 7.33 -6.07
N HIS A 119 2.94 7.62 -6.28
CA HIS A 119 3.71 7.00 -7.35
C HIS A 119 3.74 5.47 -7.23
N THR A 120 3.90 4.94 -6.01
CA THR A 120 3.90 3.51 -5.75
C THR A 120 2.54 2.89 -6.11
N ALA A 121 1.43 3.47 -5.64
CA ALA A 121 0.10 2.96 -5.96
C ALA A 121 -0.17 2.91 -7.47
N GLU A 122 0.21 3.98 -8.17
CA GLU A 122 0.03 4.13 -9.62
C GLU A 122 0.93 3.18 -10.41
N LYS A 123 2.20 3.06 -10.03
CA LYS A 123 3.17 2.19 -10.68
C LYS A 123 2.77 0.72 -10.52
N THR A 124 2.38 0.31 -9.32
CA THR A 124 2.05 -1.08 -9.02
C THR A 124 0.72 -1.52 -9.63
N ALA A 125 -0.22 -0.58 -9.80
CA ALA A 125 -1.47 -0.85 -10.49
C ALA A 125 -1.29 -1.10 -12.00
N LYS A 126 -0.32 -0.44 -12.64
CA LYS A 126 -0.02 -0.63 -14.07
C LYS A 126 0.47 -2.05 -14.32
N GLU A 127 -0.02 -2.66 -15.40
CA GLU A 127 0.50 -3.93 -15.88
C GLU A 127 1.97 -3.78 -16.27
N ARG A 128 2.84 -4.63 -15.71
CA ARG A 128 4.23 -4.70 -16.16
C ARG A 128 4.22 -5.32 -17.56
N LYS A 129 4.37 -4.49 -18.60
CA LYS A 129 4.88 -4.99 -19.88
C LYS A 129 6.24 -5.60 -19.57
N LYS A 130 6.37 -6.93 -19.69
CA LYS A 130 7.68 -7.56 -19.61
C LYS A 130 8.55 -6.90 -20.67
N GLU A 131 9.55 -6.15 -20.26
CA GLU A 131 10.68 -5.85 -21.13
C GLU A 131 11.27 -7.20 -21.50
N THR A 132 11.01 -7.62 -22.73
CA THR A 132 11.77 -8.68 -23.37
C THR A 132 13.21 -8.20 -23.33
N LYS A 133 14.03 -8.79 -22.46
CA LYS A 133 15.48 -8.69 -22.59
C LYS A 133 15.79 -9.17 -24.00
N HIS A 134 16.16 -8.26 -24.90
CA HIS A 134 16.89 -8.65 -26.10
C HIS A 134 18.26 -9.12 -25.60
N ASP A 135 18.55 -10.38 -25.88
CA ASP A 135 19.88 -10.96 -25.75
C ASP A 135 20.89 -10.23 -26.66
#